data_AF-A0A2N2NS10-F1
#
_entry.id   AF-A0A2N2NS10-F1
#
_cell.length_a   1.000
_cell.length_b   1.000
_cell.length_c   1.000
_cell.angle_alpha   90.00
_cell.angle_beta   90.00
_cell.angle_gamma   90.00
#
_symmetry.space_group_name_H-M   'P 1'
#
loop_
_entity.id
_entity.type
_entity.pdbx_description
1 polymer ?
#
loop_
_entity_poly.entity_id
_entity_poly.type
_entity_poly.pdbx_seq_one_letter_code
_entity_poly.pdbx_strand_id
1 'polypeptide(L)'
;MSRSSFVSIPTSKRIFITEFLCIACGHKFRRKLCRIYVDGPTLEKRLIHKQQTPYSEYLIPQRITCPKCQTTDQYELTEYTLASLSLALHAAVLIGGLNDRHPVRIINFSLSDGKLIHPLEALKNCHQRVISNPKKQSVRMQYAKLLAALGYFSEAETEYTTLLDQNPGQLEAWYQLAAVYVVQKRKREAKKTLQNLIRQSQQSVVLKKKEEILIQKALQFIYGDLPLDELIPQELGGGV
;
A
#
# COMPACT_ATOMS: atom_id res chain seq x y z
N MET A 1 -17.46 7.47 -25.48
CA MET A 1 -18.07 6.97 -24.22
C MET A 1 -17.06 6.12 -23.47
N SER A 2 -16.29 6.74 -22.58
CA SER A 2 -15.16 6.13 -21.87
C SER A 2 -15.65 5.23 -20.73
N ARG A 3 -15.44 3.91 -20.88
CA ARG A 3 -15.61 2.95 -19.78
C ARG A 3 -14.60 3.28 -18.69
N SER A 4 -15.09 3.84 -17.59
CA SER A 4 -14.33 3.96 -16.34
C SER A 4 -13.88 2.57 -15.91
N SER A 5 -12.57 2.38 -15.82
CA SER A 5 -11.92 1.15 -15.34
C SER A 5 -12.34 0.85 -13.91
N PHE A 6 -13.45 0.14 -13.73
CA PHE A 6 -13.88 -0.34 -12.42
C PHE A 6 -12.83 -1.31 -11.89
N VAL A 7 -12.18 -0.94 -10.78
CA VAL A 7 -11.46 -1.88 -9.93
C VAL A 7 -12.50 -2.91 -9.49
N SER A 8 -12.33 -4.17 -9.89
CA SER A 8 -13.14 -5.28 -9.39
C SER A 8 -12.77 -5.46 -7.93
N ILE A 9 -13.64 -4.97 -7.05
CA ILE A 9 -13.49 -5.05 -5.59
C ILE A 9 -13.81 -6.49 -5.19
N PRO A 10 -12.98 -7.16 -4.37
CA PRO A 10 -13.33 -8.45 -3.80
C PRO A 10 -14.67 -8.32 -3.05
N THR A 11 -15.61 -9.22 -3.32
CA THR A 11 -17.01 -9.19 -2.85
C THR A 11 -17.20 -9.19 -1.32
N SER A 12 -16.11 -9.26 -0.54
CA SER A 12 -16.09 -9.36 0.92
C SER A 12 -15.67 -8.08 1.68
N LYS A 13 -15.04 -7.08 1.03
CA LYS A 13 -14.59 -5.84 1.70
C LYS A 13 -15.66 -4.74 1.62
N ARG A 14 -16.03 -4.16 2.76
CA ARG A 14 -16.96 -3.02 2.83
C ARG A 14 -16.34 -1.79 2.16
N ILE A 15 -17.18 -0.93 1.61
CA ILE A 15 -16.77 0.27 0.88
C ILE A 15 -17.05 1.51 1.74
N PHE A 16 -16.15 2.49 1.71
CA PHE A 16 -16.35 3.82 2.26
C PHE A 16 -16.61 4.81 1.11
N ILE A 17 -17.67 5.62 1.24
CA ILE A 17 -17.95 6.69 0.28
C ILE A 17 -17.20 7.93 0.75
N THR A 18 -16.24 8.36 -0.05
CA THR A 18 -15.40 9.53 0.26
C THR A 18 -15.71 10.62 -0.74
N GLU A 19 -16.04 11.80 -0.23
CA GLU A 19 -16.18 13.02 -1.01
C GLU A 19 -14.91 13.87 -0.88
N PHE A 20 -14.43 14.32 -2.03
CA PHE A 20 -13.20 15.07 -2.19
C PHE A 20 -13.50 16.44 -2.76
N LEU A 21 -12.75 17.45 -2.34
CA LEU A 21 -12.65 18.76 -2.96
C LEU A 21 -11.32 18.84 -3.70
N CYS A 22 -11.34 18.99 -5.03
CA CYS A 22 -10.10 19.19 -5.78
C CYS A 22 -9.52 20.59 -5.50
N ILE A 23 -8.25 20.65 -5.08
CA ILE A 23 -7.57 21.92 -4.78
C ILE A 23 -7.36 22.73 -6.07
N ALA A 24 -7.06 22.07 -7.19
CA ALA A 24 -6.74 22.74 -8.44
C ALA A 24 -7.94 23.41 -9.14
N CYS A 25 -9.14 22.86 -9.01
CA CYS A 25 -10.31 23.36 -9.76
C CYS A 25 -11.60 23.54 -8.93
N GLY A 26 -11.53 23.31 -7.61
CA GLY A 26 -12.67 23.41 -6.69
C GLY A 26 -13.78 22.38 -6.90
N HIS A 27 -13.60 21.41 -7.81
CA HIS A 27 -14.63 20.43 -8.12
C HIS A 27 -14.78 19.41 -6.99
N LYS A 28 -16.02 19.25 -6.49
CA LYS A 28 -16.38 18.20 -5.54
C LYS A 28 -16.77 16.92 -6.27
N PHE A 29 -16.21 15.79 -5.86
CA PHE A 29 -16.52 14.49 -6.45
C PHE A 29 -16.43 13.38 -5.41
N ARG A 30 -17.12 12.26 -5.66
CA ARG A 30 -17.15 11.11 -4.76
C ARG A 30 -16.41 9.92 -5.35
N ARG A 31 -15.72 9.16 -4.50
CA ARG A 31 -15.18 7.84 -4.84
C ARG A 31 -15.55 6.82 -3.77
N LYS A 32 -15.62 5.58 -4.21
CA LYS A 32 -15.78 4.40 -3.36
C LYS A 32 -14.39 3.86 -3.04
N LEU A 33 -13.99 3.92 -1.78
CA LEU A 33 -12.70 3.43 -1.31
C LEU A 33 -12.88 2.14 -0.50
N CYS A 34 -11.99 1.17 -0.70
CA CYS A 34 -11.97 -0.06 0.08
C CYS A 34 -11.08 0.02 1.32
N ARG A 35 -10.22 1.04 1.39
CA ARG A 35 -9.25 1.21 2.47
C ARG A 35 -8.93 2.69 2.67
N ILE A 36 -9.02 3.13 3.92
CA ILE A 36 -8.55 4.42 4.43
C ILE A 36 -7.80 4.11 5.71
N TYR A 37 -6.54 4.49 5.80
CA TYR A 37 -5.77 4.36 7.02
C TYR A 37 -5.90 5.64 7.86
N VAL A 38 -5.93 5.46 9.17
CA VAL A 38 -5.87 6.55 10.14
C VAL A 38 -4.65 6.33 11.00
N ASP A 39 -3.67 7.22 10.91
CA ASP A 39 -2.48 7.18 11.75
C ASP A 39 -2.85 7.61 13.17
N GLY A 40 -2.96 6.62 14.07
CA GLY A 40 -3.34 6.80 15.47
C GLY A 40 -2.45 7.81 16.21
N PRO A 41 -1.11 7.72 16.10
CA PRO A 41 -0.21 8.65 16.78
C PRO A 41 -0.37 10.10 16.30
N THR A 42 -0.57 10.33 15.00
CA THR A 42 -0.85 11.68 14.46
C THR A 42 -2.21 12.18 14.93
N LEU A 43 -3.24 11.32 14.92
CA LEU A 43 -4.57 11.67 15.40
C LEU A 43 -4.55 12.08 16.89
N GLU A 44 -3.86 11.33 17.74
CA GLU A 44 -3.68 11.61 19.16
C GLU A 44 -2.98 12.97 19.39
N LYS A 45 -1.87 13.22 18.68
CA LYS A 45 -1.14 14.50 18.75
C LYS A 45 -2.03 15.70 18.41
N ARG A 46 -2.91 15.57 17.41
CA ARG A 46 -3.80 16.66 17.00
C ARG A 46 -4.99 16.84 17.92
N LEU A 47 -5.68 15.76 18.28
CA LEU A 47 -6.93 15.83 19.04
C LEU A 47 -6.70 16.05 20.54
N ILE A 48 -5.73 15.34 21.13
CA ILE A 48 -5.48 15.39 22.57
C ILE A 48 -4.46 16.48 22.89
N HIS A 49 -3.34 16.49 22.18
CA HIS A 49 -2.24 17.42 22.47
C HIS A 49 -2.32 18.76 21.73
N LYS A 50 -3.29 18.94 20.83
CA LYS A 50 -3.46 20.16 20.01
C LYS A 50 -2.19 20.57 19.25
N GLN A 51 -1.34 19.59 18.92
CA GLN A 51 -0.08 19.82 18.22
C GLN A 51 -0.33 19.92 16.71
N GLN A 52 0.39 20.82 16.04
CA GLN A 52 0.44 20.82 14.58
C GLN A 52 1.33 19.70 14.09
N THR A 53 0.85 18.94 13.10
CA THR A 53 1.60 17.84 12.48
C THR A 53 1.86 18.17 11.01
N PRO A 54 3.03 17.78 10.45
CA PRO A 54 3.34 18.07 9.05
C PRO A 54 2.52 17.24 8.06
N TYR A 55 1.93 16.13 8.51
CA TYR A 55 1.10 15.25 7.70
C TYR A 55 -0.31 15.12 8.29
N SER A 56 -1.26 14.81 7.40
CA SER A 56 -2.63 14.41 7.75
C SER A 56 -2.63 13.02 8.38
N GLU A 57 -3.46 12.86 9.42
CA GLU A 57 -3.77 11.58 10.05
C GLU A 57 -4.45 10.59 9.09
N TYR A 58 -5.13 11.09 8.05
CA TYR A 58 -5.81 10.26 7.06
C TYR A 58 -4.90 9.95 5.88
N LEU A 59 -4.80 8.67 5.53
CA LEU A 59 -3.98 8.14 4.46
C LEU A 59 -4.84 7.29 3.53
N ILE A 60 -4.86 7.65 2.25
CA ILE A 60 -5.61 6.94 1.21
C ILE A 60 -4.57 6.33 0.26
N PRO A 61 -4.42 4.99 0.23
CA PRO A 61 -3.38 4.36 -0.58
C PRO A 61 -3.67 4.41 -2.09
N GLN A 62 -4.93 4.65 -2.48
CA GLN A 62 -5.31 4.74 -3.89
C GLN A 62 -5.04 6.15 -4.43
N ARG A 63 -4.35 6.24 -5.58
CA ARG A 63 -4.24 7.48 -6.36
C ARG A 63 -5.62 8.03 -6.73
N ILE A 64 -5.90 9.27 -6.35
CA ILE A 64 -7.17 9.96 -6.59
C ILE A 64 -6.99 11.01 -7.68
N THR A 65 -7.52 10.72 -8.86
CA THR A 65 -7.54 11.66 -9.98
C THR A 65 -8.88 12.39 -10.07
N CYS A 66 -8.82 13.72 -10.12
CA CYS A 66 -9.98 14.58 -10.33
C CYS A 66 -10.60 14.28 -11.70
N PRO A 67 -11.92 14.00 -11.79
CA PRO A 67 -12.57 13.73 -13.07
C PRO A 67 -12.68 14.97 -13.97
N LYS A 68 -12.54 16.18 -13.42
CA LYS A 68 -12.68 17.45 -14.14
C LYS A 68 -11.35 17.93 -14.73
N CYS A 69 -10.34 18.13 -13.89
CA CYS A 69 -9.05 18.71 -14.31
C CYS A 69 -7.91 17.68 -14.42
N GLN A 70 -8.17 16.41 -14.14
CA GLN A 70 -7.19 15.31 -14.22
C GLN A 70 -5.96 15.42 -13.30
N THR A 71 -5.94 16.40 -12.40
CA THR A 71 -4.93 16.48 -11.34
C THR A 71 -5.06 15.29 -10.39
N THR A 72 -3.92 14.69 -10.03
CA THR A 72 -3.84 13.51 -9.15
C THR A 72 -3.33 13.91 -7.77
N ASP A 73 -3.98 13.40 -6.72
CA ASP A 73 -3.63 13.57 -5.30
C ASP A 73 -3.51 15.03 -4.81
N GLN A 74 -4.18 15.96 -5.49
CA GLN A 74 -4.36 17.34 -5.06
C GLN A 74 -5.82 17.57 -4.66
N TYR A 75 -6.15 17.12 -3.45
CA TYR A 75 -7.49 17.20 -2.91
C TYR A 75 -7.48 17.46 -1.40
N GLU A 76 -8.62 17.95 -0.91
CA GLU A 76 -8.98 17.97 0.50
C GLU A 76 -10.20 17.06 0.74
N LEU A 77 -10.30 16.48 1.94
CA LEU A 77 -11.49 15.75 2.35
C LEU A 77 -12.56 16.76 2.76
N THR A 78 -13.78 16.61 2.26
CA THR A 78 -14.87 17.52 2.63
C THR A 78 -15.31 17.28 4.09
N GLU A 79 -15.99 18.27 4.68
CA GLU A 79 -16.57 18.16 6.03
C GLU A 79 -17.46 16.93 6.19
N TYR A 80 -18.21 16.57 5.14
CA TYR A 80 -19.02 15.36 5.11
C TYR A 80 -18.18 14.08 5.31
N THR A 81 -17.05 13.99 4.60
CA THR A 81 -16.13 12.87 4.74
C THR A 81 -15.49 12.86 6.12
N LEU A 82 -15.05 14.02 6.62
CA LEU A 82 -14.44 14.14 7.94
C LEU A 82 -15.42 13.74 9.06
N ALA A 83 -16.68 14.16 8.98
CA ALA A 83 -17.74 13.74 9.89
C ALA A 83 -17.98 12.22 9.84
N SER A 84 -18.00 11.65 8.63
CA SER A 84 -18.17 10.20 8.44
C SER A 84 -16.98 9.40 9.02
N LEU A 85 -15.76 9.91 8.86
CA LEU A 85 -14.56 9.32 9.45
C LEU A 85 -14.57 9.45 10.97
N SER A 86 -14.95 10.61 11.51
CA SER A 86 -15.10 10.83 12.95
C SER A 86 -16.10 9.85 13.57
N LEU A 87 -17.25 9.64 12.92
CA LEU A 87 -18.24 8.66 13.36
C LEU A 87 -17.67 7.23 13.36
N ALA A 88 -16.92 6.85 12.32
CA ALA A 88 -16.27 5.54 12.26
C ALA A 88 -15.24 5.34 13.38
N LEU A 89 -14.46 6.38 13.70
CA LEU A 89 -13.50 6.37 14.80
C LEU A 89 -14.18 6.30 16.17
N HIS A 90 -15.27 7.05 16.36
CA HIS A 90 -16.06 6.98 17.58
C HIS A 90 -16.68 5.58 17.77
N ALA A 91 -17.24 5.01 16.71
CA ALA A 91 -17.75 3.64 16.73
C ALA A 91 -16.63 2.64 17.08
N ALA A 92 -15.42 2.82 16.55
CA ALA A 92 -14.26 1.99 16.88
C ALA A 92 -13.99 1.97 18.39
N VAL A 93 -14.05 3.13 19.06
CA VAL A 93 -13.85 3.23 20.52
C VAL A 93 -14.96 2.50 21.27
N LEU A 94 -16.23 2.67 20.87
CA LEU A 94 -17.38 2.05 21.54
C LEU A 94 -17.39 0.52 21.42
N ILE A 95 -16.97 -0.02 20.27
CA ILE A 95 -17.03 -1.46 19.99
C ILE A 95 -15.70 -2.19 20.22
N GLY A 96 -14.66 -1.49 20.69
CA GLY A 96 -13.34 -2.07 20.97
C GLY A 96 -12.47 -2.34 19.73
N GLY A 97 -12.72 -1.65 18.61
CA GLY A 97 -11.91 -1.69 17.40
C GLY A 97 -12.71 -1.85 16.11
N LEU A 98 -12.09 -1.55 14.97
CA LEU A 98 -12.66 -1.82 13.64
C LEU A 98 -12.13 -3.15 13.14
N ASN A 99 -13.01 -4.06 12.71
CA ASN A 99 -12.60 -5.33 12.13
C ASN A 99 -11.85 -5.16 10.79
N ASP A 100 -11.09 -6.17 10.36
CA ASP A 100 -10.29 -6.11 9.12
C ASP A 100 -11.11 -5.88 7.84
N ARG A 101 -12.41 -6.18 7.90
CA ARG A 101 -13.38 -5.96 6.80
C ARG A 101 -13.85 -4.51 6.71
N HIS A 102 -13.67 -3.73 7.76
CA HIS A 102 -14.03 -2.32 7.78
C HIS A 102 -13.07 -1.54 6.85
N PRO A 103 -13.58 -0.57 6.06
CA PRO A 103 -12.73 0.17 5.13
C PRO A 103 -11.78 1.13 5.84
N VAL A 104 -12.18 1.66 7.00
CA VAL A 104 -11.31 2.49 7.84
C VAL A 104 -10.50 1.59 8.76
N ARG A 105 -9.17 1.74 8.76
CA ARG A 105 -8.25 1.00 9.61
C ARG A 105 -7.34 1.97 10.37
N ILE A 106 -7.34 1.87 11.69
CA ILE A 106 -6.41 2.63 12.53
C ILE A 106 -5.06 1.90 12.51
N ILE A 107 -3.98 2.63 12.27
CA ILE A 107 -2.62 2.09 12.22
C ILE A 107 -1.73 2.82 13.21
N ASN A 108 -0.81 2.08 13.80
CA ASN A 108 0.30 2.60 14.57
C ASN A 108 1.56 2.18 13.82
N PHE A 109 1.94 2.96 12.80
CA PHE A 109 3.05 2.58 11.94
C PHE A 109 4.38 2.79 12.69
N SER A 110 5.23 1.77 12.64
CA SER A 110 6.57 1.81 13.19
C SER A 110 7.57 1.22 12.20
N LEU A 111 8.82 1.68 12.31
CA LEU A 111 9.95 1.04 11.64
C LEU A 111 10.49 -0.10 12.51
N SER A 112 11.53 -0.78 12.02
CA SER A 112 12.18 -1.90 12.72
C SER A 112 12.78 -1.55 14.08
N ASP A 113 12.94 -0.25 14.38
CA ASP A 113 13.39 0.25 15.69
C ASP A 113 12.26 0.33 16.72
N GLY A 114 11.02 0.01 16.34
CA GLY A 114 9.84 0.10 17.19
C GLY A 114 9.34 1.53 17.40
N LYS A 115 9.99 2.54 16.81
CA LYS A 115 9.58 3.93 16.95
C LYS A 115 8.38 4.21 16.07
N LEU A 116 7.33 4.75 16.67
CA LEU A 116 6.16 5.23 15.95
C LEU A 116 6.56 6.42 15.07
N ILE A 117 6.27 6.30 13.78
CA ILE A 117 6.57 7.30 12.77
C ILE A 117 5.44 7.34 11.76
N HIS A 118 5.11 8.53 11.27
CA HIS A 118 4.08 8.66 10.26
C HIS A 118 4.52 7.99 8.95
N PRO A 119 3.68 7.19 8.25
CA PRO A 119 4.08 6.46 7.04
C PRO A 119 4.70 7.32 5.93
N LEU A 120 4.21 8.55 5.72
CA LEU A 120 4.81 9.47 4.73
C LEU A 120 6.16 10.03 5.18
N GLU A 121 6.36 10.19 6.48
CA GLU A 121 7.66 10.58 7.04
C GLU A 121 8.67 9.45 6.89
N ALA A 122 8.25 8.22 7.18
CA ALA A 122 9.05 7.03 6.95
C ALA A 122 9.43 6.90 5.47
N LEU A 123 8.50 7.19 4.55
CA LEU A 123 8.77 7.15 3.11
C LEU A 123 9.85 8.16 2.72
N LYS A 124 9.74 9.40 3.21
CA LYS A 124 10.75 10.46 2.98
C LYS A 124 12.12 10.04 3.52
N ASN A 125 12.17 9.49 4.72
CA ASN A 125 13.42 9.03 5.34
C ASN A 125 14.04 7.85 4.57
N CYS A 126 13.23 6.89 4.13
CA CYS A 126 13.68 5.78 3.29
C CYS A 126 14.22 6.27 1.94
N HIS A 127 13.56 7.22 1.29
CA HIS A 127 14.02 7.81 0.03
C HIS A 127 15.40 8.45 0.18
N GLN A 128 15.63 9.25 1.22
CA GLN A 128 16.94 9.85 1.51
C GLN A 128 18.03 8.79 1.76
N ARG A 129 17.67 7.68 2.42
CA ARG A 129 18.59 6.55 2.64
C ARG A 129 18.95 5.82 1.36
N VAL A 130 18.01 5.67 0.42
CA VAL A 130 18.27 5.09 -0.91
C VAL A 130 19.19 6.00 -1.72
N ILE A 131 18.99 7.32 -1.68
CA ILE A 131 19.86 8.29 -2.38
C ILE A 131 21.28 8.26 -1.81
N SER A 132 21.42 8.27 -0.48
CA SER A 132 22.74 8.25 0.17
C SER A 132 23.46 6.91 0.05
N ASN A 133 22.73 5.80 -0.08
CA ASN A 133 23.30 4.46 -0.21
C ASN A 133 22.66 3.67 -1.37
N PRO A 134 22.91 4.05 -2.64
CA PRO A 134 22.19 3.48 -3.80
C PRO A 134 22.37 1.97 -4.00
N LYS A 135 23.49 1.43 -3.50
CA LYS A 135 23.86 0.00 -3.59
C LYS A 135 23.32 -0.84 -2.44
N LYS A 136 22.75 -0.24 -1.39
CA LYS A 136 22.28 -0.97 -0.21
C LYS A 136 20.88 -1.55 -0.48
N GLN A 137 20.86 -2.79 -0.97
CA GLN A 137 19.65 -3.51 -1.36
C GLN A 137 18.60 -3.58 -0.25
N SER A 138 19.00 -3.73 1.02
CA SER A 138 18.05 -3.80 2.13
C SER A 138 17.23 -2.51 2.33
N VAL A 139 17.85 -1.35 2.12
CA VAL A 139 17.16 -0.05 2.23
C VAL A 139 16.23 0.15 1.04
N ARG A 140 16.69 -0.18 -0.17
CA ARG A 140 15.86 -0.09 -1.38
C ARG A 140 14.66 -1.05 -1.32
N MET A 141 14.82 -2.25 -0.76
CA MET A 141 13.72 -3.19 -0.49
C MET A 141 12.69 -2.60 0.47
N GLN A 142 13.13 -1.99 1.58
CA GLN A 142 12.23 -1.33 2.52
C GLN A 142 11.48 -0.17 1.87
N TYR A 143 12.16 0.64 1.06
CA TYR A 143 11.56 1.74 0.33
C TYR A 143 10.50 1.24 -0.67
N ALA A 144 10.81 0.23 -1.47
CA ALA A 144 9.88 -0.38 -2.43
C ALA A 144 8.64 -0.97 -1.72
N LYS A 145 8.83 -1.66 -0.59
CA LYS A 145 7.72 -2.19 0.22
C LYS A 145 6.82 -1.08 0.75
N LEU A 146 7.41 0.01 1.25
CA LEU A 146 6.65 1.13 1.77
C LEU A 146 5.89 1.87 0.66
N LEU A 147 6.50 2.06 -0.51
CA LEU A 147 5.82 2.58 -1.71
C LEU A 147 4.60 1.71 -2.06
N ALA A 148 4.78 0.39 -2.11
CA ALA A 148 3.70 -0.54 -2.44
C ALA A 148 2.57 -0.53 -1.38
N ALA A 149 2.91 -0.47 -0.10
CA ALA A 149 1.96 -0.37 1.00
C ALA A 149 1.15 0.94 0.98
N LEU A 150 1.78 2.02 0.52
CA LEU A 150 1.14 3.32 0.28
C LEU A 150 0.42 3.40 -1.07
N GLY A 151 0.43 2.32 -1.87
CA GLY A 151 -0.21 2.22 -3.18
C GLY A 151 0.47 3.02 -4.30
N TYR A 152 1.70 3.46 -4.08
CA TYR A 152 2.60 4.03 -5.11
C TYR A 152 3.21 2.90 -5.95
N PHE A 153 2.35 2.18 -6.67
CA PHE A 153 2.69 0.93 -7.36
C PHE A 153 3.69 1.09 -8.49
N SER A 154 3.64 2.21 -9.23
CA SER A 154 4.54 2.45 -10.37
C SER A 154 5.96 2.73 -9.89
N GLU A 155 6.06 3.50 -8.81
CA GLU A 155 7.31 3.78 -8.11
C GLU A 155 7.86 2.52 -7.46
N ALA A 156 7.01 1.72 -6.80
CA ALA A 156 7.41 0.44 -6.23
C ALA A 156 7.95 -0.53 -7.28
N GLU A 157 7.28 -0.64 -8.43
CA GLU A 157 7.73 -1.44 -9.58
C GLU A 157 9.14 -1.03 -10.04
N THR A 158 9.40 0.27 -10.15
CA THR A 158 10.71 0.81 -10.54
C THR A 158 11.80 0.44 -9.53
N GLU A 159 11.48 0.52 -8.24
CA GLU A 159 12.45 0.17 -7.18
C GLU A 159 12.70 -1.35 -7.10
N TYR A 160 11.67 -2.18 -7.29
CA TYR A 160 11.83 -3.64 -7.34
C TYR A 160 12.60 -4.11 -8.57
N THR A 161 12.33 -3.55 -9.74
CA THR A 161 13.09 -3.88 -10.96
C THR A 161 14.56 -3.50 -10.80
N THR A 162 14.85 -2.31 -10.28
CA THR A 162 16.23 -1.89 -9.96
C THR A 162 16.92 -2.82 -8.97
N LEU A 163 16.21 -3.34 -7.95
CA LEU A 163 16.75 -4.33 -7.02
C LEU A 163 17.13 -5.63 -7.73
N LEU A 164 16.28 -6.10 -8.63
CA LEU A 164 16.45 -7.37 -9.34
C LEU A 164 17.56 -7.28 -10.40
N ASP A 165 17.75 -6.12 -11.02
CA ASP A 165 18.90 -5.87 -11.91
C ASP A 165 20.23 -5.94 -11.16
N GLN A 166 20.26 -5.48 -9.91
CA GLN A 166 21.45 -5.54 -9.05
C GLN A 166 21.67 -6.93 -8.45
N ASN A 167 20.60 -7.66 -8.12
CA ASN A 167 20.66 -8.99 -7.54
C ASN A 167 19.42 -9.82 -7.95
N PRO A 168 19.54 -10.61 -9.03
CA PRO A 168 18.48 -11.50 -9.49
C PRO A 168 18.11 -12.59 -8.49
N GLY A 169 18.98 -12.92 -7.53
CA GLY A 169 18.75 -13.94 -6.50
C GLY A 169 17.84 -13.49 -5.36
N GLN A 170 17.42 -12.22 -5.32
CA GLN A 170 16.55 -11.70 -4.27
C GLN A 170 15.09 -12.15 -4.48
N LEU A 171 14.75 -13.38 -4.06
CA LEU A 171 13.44 -14.00 -4.28
C LEU A 171 12.26 -13.17 -3.75
N GLU A 172 12.45 -12.48 -2.63
CA GLU A 172 11.40 -11.63 -2.07
C GLU A 172 11.09 -10.41 -2.97
N ALA A 173 12.06 -9.88 -3.72
CA ALA A 173 11.80 -8.79 -4.65
C ALA A 173 10.94 -9.26 -5.82
N TRP A 174 11.20 -10.46 -6.36
CA TRP A 174 10.35 -11.06 -7.39
C TRP A 174 8.92 -11.25 -6.90
N TYR A 175 8.74 -11.73 -5.67
CA TYR A 175 7.41 -11.99 -5.11
C TYR A 175 6.62 -10.68 -4.93
N GLN A 176 7.25 -9.67 -4.33
CA GLN A 176 6.60 -8.38 -4.11
C GLN A 176 6.30 -7.65 -5.43
N LEU A 177 7.18 -7.73 -6.42
CA LEU A 177 6.92 -7.21 -7.77
C LEU A 177 5.73 -7.89 -8.43
N ALA A 178 5.59 -9.22 -8.29
CA ALA A 178 4.42 -9.93 -8.79
C ALA A 178 3.12 -9.47 -8.12
N ALA A 179 3.15 -9.22 -6.80
CA ALA A 179 2.01 -8.67 -6.07
C ALA A 179 1.62 -7.26 -6.54
N VAL A 180 2.61 -6.40 -6.83
CA VAL A 180 2.37 -5.09 -7.44
C VAL A 180 1.67 -5.23 -8.80
N TYR A 181 2.14 -6.15 -9.66
CA TYR A 181 1.50 -6.41 -10.96
C TYR A 181 0.07 -6.93 -10.84
N VAL A 182 -0.24 -7.75 -9.83
CA VAL A 182 -1.61 -8.22 -9.58
C VAL A 182 -2.54 -7.06 -9.28
N VAL A 183 -2.15 -6.14 -8.39
CA VAL A 183 -2.96 -4.97 -8.04
C VAL A 183 -3.12 -4.01 -9.21
N GLN A 184 -2.09 -3.85 -10.04
CA GLN A 184 -2.16 -3.11 -11.30
C GLN A 184 -2.97 -3.85 -12.40
N LYS A 185 -3.53 -5.04 -12.11
CA LYS A 185 -4.26 -5.92 -13.04
C LYS A 185 -3.41 -6.46 -14.21
N ARG A 186 -2.09 -6.40 -14.12
CA ARG A 186 -1.12 -6.94 -15.09
C ARG A 186 -0.84 -8.41 -14.83
N LYS A 187 -1.88 -9.25 -14.90
CA LYS A 187 -1.82 -10.69 -14.55
C LYS A 187 -0.75 -11.48 -15.31
N ARG A 188 -0.56 -11.16 -16.61
CA ARG A 188 0.44 -11.84 -17.44
C ARG A 188 1.86 -11.60 -16.93
N GLU A 189 2.13 -10.38 -16.48
CA GLU A 189 3.44 -9.97 -15.97
C GLU A 189 3.68 -10.53 -14.58
N ALA A 190 2.65 -10.53 -13.71
CA ALA A 190 2.70 -11.22 -12.43
C ALA A 190 3.10 -12.70 -12.59
N LYS A 191 2.45 -13.43 -13.52
CA LYS A 191 2.77 -14.85 -13.77
C LYS A 191 4.21 -15.06 -14.25
N LYS A 192 4.68 -14.23 -15.19
CA LYS A 192 6.07 -14.28 -15.66
C LYS A 192 7.07 -13.99 -14.53
N THR A 193 6.76 -13.03 -13.68
CA THR A 193 7.60 -12.62 -12.54
C THR A 193 7.73 -13.76 -11.52
N LEU A 194 6.63 -14.47 -11.23
CA LEU A 194 6.65 -15.66 -10.36
C LEU A 194 7.38 -16.86 -10.98
N GLN A 195 7.30 -17.03 -12.30
CA GLN A 195 8.10 -18.05 -12.99
C GLN A 195 9.60 -17.75 -12.89
N ASN A 196 9.99 -16.48 -13.00
CA ASN A 196 11.37 -16.06 -12.76
C ASN A 196 11.79 -16.29 -11.30
N LEU A 197 10.93 -16.02 -10.32
CA LEU A 197 11.19 -16.35 -8.91
C LEU A 197 11.59 -17.82 -8.75
N ILE A 198 10.80 -18.75 -9.32
CA ILE A 198 11.05 -20.19 -9.23
C ILE A 198 12.35 -20.58 -9.96
N ARG A 199 12.64 -19.96 -11.10
CA ARG A 199 13.90 -20.19 -11.83
C ARG A 199 15.11 -19.74 -11.01
N GLN A 200 15.04 -18.56 -10.41
CA GLN A 200 16.10 -18.02 -9.56
C GLN A 200 16.28 -18.85 -8.29
N SER A 201 15.21 -19.40 -7.72
CA SER A 201 15.33 -20.27 -6.54
C SER A 201 16.05 -21.58 -6.84
N GLN A 202 15.89 -22.14 -8.04
CA GLN A 202 16.60 -23.35 -8.47
C GLN A 202 18.11 -23.13 -8.65
N GLN A 203 18.52 -21.88 -8.86
CA GLN A 203 19.93 -21.49 -8.95
C GLN A 203 20.56 -21.22 -7.57
N SER A 204 19.74 -21.08 -6.53
CA SER A 204 20.22 -20.90 -5.15
C SER A 204 20.55 -22.25 -4.51
N VAL A 205 21.75 -22.37 -3.92
CA VAL A 205 22.23 -23.59 -3.25
C VAL A 205 21.59 -23.78 -1.86
N VAL A 206 21.13 -22.71 -1.22
CA VAL A 206 20.52 -22.74 0.11
C VAL A 206 19.29 -21.83 0.12
N LEU A 207 18.11 -22.42 0.32
CA LEU A 207 16.86 -21.69 0.49
C LEU A 207 16.54 -21.52 1.97
N LYS A 208 16.09 -20.33 2.35
CA LYS A 208 15.59 -20.06 3.70
C LYS A 208 14.12 -20.48 3.80
N LYS A 209 13.65 -20.85 4.99
CA LYS A 209 12.22 -21.16 5.24
C LYS A 209 11.25 -20.11 4.71
N LYS A 210 11.60 -18.82 4.83
CA LYS A 210 10.77 -17.73 4.29
C LYS A 210 10.67 -17.79 2.76
N GLU A 211 11.75 -18.12 2.07
CA GLU A 211 11.80 -18.22 0.61
C GLU A 211 11.01 -19.43 0.10
N GLU A 212 11.07 -20.56 0.80
CA GLU A 212 10.25 -21.75 0.52
C GLU A 212 8.76 -21.43 0.54
N ILE A 213 8.30 -20.66 1.53
CA ILE A 213 6.90 -20.20 1.62
C ILE A 213 6.54 -19.33 0.41
N LEU A 214 7.43 -18.43 -0.02
CA LEU A 214 7.18 -17.59 -1.20
C LEU A 214 7.08 -18.43 -2.48
N ILE A 215 7.94 -19.43 -2.64
CA ILE A 215 7.92 -20.35 -3.77
C ILE A 215 6.62 -21.16 -3.78
N GLN A 216 6.20 -21.69 -2.63
CA GLN A 216 4.96 -22.46 -2.52
C GLN A 216 3.74 -21.61 -2.91
N LYS A 217 3.65 -20.37 -2.43
CA LYS A 217 2.60 -19.42 -2.82
C LYS A 217 2.68 -19.07 -4.31
N ALA A 218 3.88 -18.91 -4.87
CA ALA A 218 4.08 -18.64 -6.29
C ALA A 218 3.56 -19.79 -7.17
N LEU A 219 3.81 -21.05 -6.78
CA LEU A 219 3.31 -22.24 -7.46
C LEU A 219 1.78 -22.29 -7.43
N GLN A 220 1.17 -22.09 -6.26
CA GLN A 220 -0.29 -22.06 -6.12
C GLN A 220 -0.93 -21.01 -7.04
N PHE A 221 -0.33 -19.83 -7.15
CA PHE A 221 -0.80 -18.78 -8.07
C PHE A 221 -0.65 -19.20 -9.55
N ILE A 222 0.45 -19.85 -9.94
CA ILE A 222 0.72 -20.26 -11.33
C ILE A 222 -0.24 -21.35 -11.80
N TYR A 223 -0.54 -22.32 -10.92
CA TYR A 223 -1.47 -23.43 -11.18
C TYR A 223 -2.94 -23.01 -11.06
N GLY A 224 -3.21 -21.83 -10.49
CA GLY A 224 -4.56 -21.26 -10.39
C GLY A 224 -5.33 -21.70 -9.15
N ASP A 225 -4.66 -22.34 -8.19
CA ASP A 225 -5.25 -22.76 -6.91
C ASP A 225 -5.46 -21.57 -5.96
N LEU A 226 -4.66 -20.50 -6.10
CA LEU A 226 -4.80 -19.27 -5.33
C LEU A 226 -5.67 -18.25 -6.07
N PRO A 227 -6.76 -17.73 -5.48
CA PRO A 227 -7.50 -16.63 -6.08
C PRO A 227 -6.60 -15.41 -6.22
N LEU A 228 -6.75 -14.68 -7.32
CA LEU A 228 -5.96 -13.48 -7.65
C LEU A 228 -5.91 -12.43 -6.53
N ASP A 229 -6.91 -12.41 -5.66
CA ASP A 229 -7.05 -11.41 -4.60
C ASP A 229 -6.12 -11.65 -3.39
N GLU A 230 -5.44 -12.79 -3.32
CA GLU A 230 -4.56 -13.15 -2.20
C GLU A 230 -3.10 -12.69 -2.40
N LEU A 231 -2.66 -12.48 -3.64
CA LEU A 231 -1.32 -11.96 -3.94
C LEU A 231 -1.34 -10.42 -4.01
N ILE A 232 -1.46 -9.78 -2.85
CA ILE A 232 -1.43 -8.33 -2.71
C ILE A 232 -0.18 -7.87 -1.94
N PRO A 233 0.36 -6.68 -2.25
CA PRO A 233 1.43 -6.08 -1.46
C PRO A 233 1.01 -5.94 0.01
N GLN A 234 1.99 -5.96 0.89
CA GLN A 234 1.76 -5.83 2.33
C GLN A 234 1.06 -4.50 2.64
N GLU A 235 -0.06 -4.56 3.36
CA GLU A 235 -0.81 -3.39 3.81
C GLU A 235 -0.09 -2.68 4.98
N LEU A 236 -0.34 -1.38 5.17
CA LEU A 236 0.14 -0.65 6.34
C LEU A 236 -0.46 -1.25 7.63
N GLY A 237 0.42 -1.51 8.62
CA GLY A 237 0.02 -2.12 9.90
C GLY A 237 -0.20 -3.64 9.85
N GLY A 238 0.13 -4.30 8.73
CA GLY A 238 0.35 -5.75 8.73
C GLY A 238 1.73 -6.03 9.30
N GLY A 239 1.81 -6.61 10.50
CA GLY A 239 3.07 -6.92 11.18
C GLY A 239 4.06 -7.70 10.31
N VAL A 240 5.35 -7.49 10.59
CA VAL A 240 6.45 -8.38 10.16
C VAL A 240 6.46 -9.62 11.05
#